data_AF-A0A543CLG6-F1
#
_entry.id   AF-A0A543CLG6-F1
#
_cell.length_a   1.000
_cell.length_b   1.000
_cell.length_c   1.000
_cell.angle_alpha   90.00
_cell.angle_beta   90.00
_cell.angle_gamma   90.00
#
_symmetry.space_group_name_H-M   'P 1'
#
loop_
_entity.id
_entity.type
_entity.pdbx_description
1 polymer ?
#
loop_
_entity_poly.entity_id
_entity_poly.type
_entity_poly.pdbx_seq_one_letter_code
_entity_poly.pdbx_strand_id
1 'polypeptide(L)'
;MSFVGEAAHGAEQLGLFKPVEKFLDVARSGLPKVQAVSPKMLALSDRILEEGHDLIGKLRWRGNSGPDPRTGWRIGEINNRGHINDFARWIKGTGPELGPDSTCNCFEALFVMAHRAHAVDKQALDRLHTKATAAAYISYRAEGDELGAKLAYWKVIEDYLAPGERTRFTIDPATGVGGPDIPAGHVVIIDGMEHVMLSVGARDTLGRHLVLSHADYPEYSPAGPTTSKTFGFLQKTSVEEIVSVMKVRYPIDTSRIDSALPTWLIG
;
A
#
# COMPACT_ATOMS: atom_id res chain seq x y z
N MET A 1 61.05 10.40 0.65
CA MET A 1 60.10 10.33 1.79
C MET A 1 58.70 10.67 1.26
N SER A 2 57.86 9.66 1.04
CA SER A 2 56.41 9.81 0.94
C SER A 2 55.80 8.43 1.18
N PHE A 3 55.08 8.31 2.28
CA PHE A 3 54.44 7.09 2.77
C PHE A 3 53.12 6.82 2.04
N VAL A 4 52.96 5.53 1.72
CA VAL A 4 51.77 4.65 1.67
C VAL A 4 50.39 5.25 2.02
N GLY A 5 49.36 4.81 1.29
CA GLY A 5 47.97 4.87 1.75
C GLY A 5 46.92 4.31 0.78
N GLU A 6 47.00 3.02 0.44
CA GLU A 6 45.84 2.26 -0.06
C GLU A 6 44.75 2.19 1.02
N ALA A 7 43.50 2.44 0.65
CA ALA A 7 42.34 2.12 1.47
C ALA A 7 41.27 1.42 0.60
N ALA A 8 41.32 0.10 0.63
CA ALA A 8 40.20 -0.77 0.34
C ALA A 8 39.35 -0.93 1.62
N HIS A 9 38.06 -0.60 1.56
CA HIS A 9 37.00 -0.96 2.51
C HIS A 9 35.78 -1.24 1.64
N GLY A 10 35.04 -2.34 1.71
CA GLY A 10 34.81 -3.28 2.79
C GLY A 10 33.33 -3.65 2.68
N ALA A 11 32.97 -4.49 1.70
CA ALA A 11 31.61 -5.01 1.55
C ALA A 11 31.44 -6.17 2.53
N GLU A 12 31.06 -5.83 3.77
CA GLU A 12 30.83 -6.80 4.83
C GLU A 12 29.42 -7.38 4.75
N GLN A 13 29.37 -8.68 4.98
CA GLN A 13 28.27 -9.61 4.82
C GLN A 13 27.08 -9.29 5.74
N LEU A 14 25.89 -9.09 5.15
CA LEU A 14 24.62 -9.26 5.87
C LEU A 14 24.22 -10.74 5.86
N GLY A 15 24.86 -11.52 6.73
CA GLY A 15 24.43 -12.86 7.08
C GLY A 15 23.62 -12.83 8.39
N LEU A 16 22.38 -13.34 8.34
CA LEU A 16 21.66 -14.12 9.37
C LEU A 16 20.13 -13.90 9.28
N PHE A 17 19.52 -14.42 8.21
CA PHE A 17 18.09 -14.77 8.26
C PHE A 17 18.00 -16.23 8.69
N LYS A 18 17.41 -16.49 9.87
CA LYS A 18 16.98 -17.84 10.22
C LYS A 18 15.65 -18.12 9.50
N PRO A 19 15.48 -19.26 8.82
CA PRO A 19 14.17 -19.67 8.34
C PRO A 19 13.26 -19.90 9.55
N VAL A 20 12.13 -19.18 9.63
CA VAL A 20 11.10 -19.46 10.64
C VAL A 20 10.22 -20.59 10.11
N GLU A 21 10.77 -21.80 10.06
CA GLU A 21 10.00 -23.03 9.90
C GLU A 21 9.51 -23.49 11.28
N LYS A 22 8.38 -22.96 11.75
CA LYS A 22 7.43 -23.59 12.71
C LYS A 22 6.44 -22.55 13.26
N PHE A 23 5.34 -22.31 12.53
CA PHE A 23 4.13 -21.71 13.11
C PHE A 23 2.86 -22.32 12.49
N LEU A 24 2.84 -23.65 12.40
CA LEU A 24 1.60 -24.41 12.20
C LEU A 24 1.41 -25.31 13.42
N ASP A 25 0.83 -24.78 14.50
CA ASP A 25 0.00 -25.50 15.48
C ASP A 25 -0.25 -24.72 16.78
N VAL A 26 -0.86 -23.53 16.70
CA VAL A 26 -1.45 -22.92 17.90
C VAL A 26 -2.88 -22.44 17.60
N ALA A 27 -3.83 -23.04 18.34
CA ALA A 27 -5.21 -22.62 18.61
C ALA A 27 -6.25 -22.68 17.46
N ARG A 28 -6.69 -23.90 17.12
CA ARG A 28 -7.98 -24.15 16.44
C ARG A 28 -9.09 -24.42 17.46
N SER A 29 -9.70 -23.37 18.02
CA SER A 29 -11.09 -23.43 18.52
C SER A 29 -11.63 -22.02 18.73
N GLY A 30 -12.31 -21.49 17.71
CA GLY A 30 -13.07 -20.22 17.81
C GLY A 30 -12.69 -19.13 16.82
N LEU A 31 -11.62 -19.31 16.03
CA LEU A 31 -11.31 -18.37 14.95
C LEU A 31 -12.25 -18.61 13.75
N PRO A 32 -12.71 -17.55 13.06
CA PRO A 32 -13.41 -17.68 11.79
C PRO A 32 -12.61 -18.61 10.87
N LYS A 33 -13.31 -19.38 10.02
CA LYS A 33 -12.69 -20.30 9.08
C LYS A 33 -11.79 -19.49 8.14
N VAL A 34 -10.52 -19.32 8.51
CA VAL A 34 -9.49 -18.74 7.66
C VAL A 34 -9.53 -19.54 6.38
N GLN A 35 -9.91 -18.88 5.30
CA GLN A 35 -9.95 -19.48 3.98
C GLN A 35 -8.58 -20.13 3.75
N ALA A 36 -8.56 -21.44 3.51
CA ALA A 36 -7.30 -22.17 3.41
C ALA A 36 -6.47 -21.53 2.29
N VAL A 37 -5.33 -20.93 2.66
CA VAL A 37 -4.44 -20.26 1.71
C VAL A 37 -3.85 -21.33 0.79
N SER A 38 -4.17 -21.25 -0.50
CA SER A 38 -3.67 -22.22 -1.47
C SER A 38 -2.19 -21.95 -1.81
N PRO A 39 -1.41 -22.97 -2.25
CA PRO A 39 -0.04 -22.76 -2.72
C PRO A 39 0.06 -21.72 -3.84
N LYS A 40 -0.97 -21.63 -4.71
CA LYS A 40 -1.04 -20.61 -5.76
C LYS A 40 -1.13 -19.20 -5.19
N MET A 41 -1.88 -19.01 -4.11
CA MET A 41 -2.02 -17.72 -3.43
C MET A 41 -0.71 -17.30 -2.77
N LEU A 42 -0.04 -18.22 -2.07
CA LEU A 42 1.27 -17.97 -1.48
C LEU A 42 2.29 -17.55 -2.55
N ALA A 43 2.41 -18.33 -3.62
CA ALA A 43 3.33 -18.02 -4.72
C ALA A 43 3.02 -16.68 -5.41
N LEU A 44 1.75 -16.28 -5.48
CA LEU A 44 1.38 -14.97 -6.02
C LEU A 44 1.69 -13.85 -5.03
N SER A 45 1.42 -14.04 -3.74
CA SER A 45 1.79 -13.10 -2.67
C SER A 45 3.30 -12.84 -2.66
N ASP A 46 4.11 -13.91 -2.77
CA ASP A 46 5.57 -13.82 -2.80
C ASP A 46 6.05 -12.97 -3.98
N ARG A 47 5.50 -13.17 -5.19
CA ARG A 47 5.83 -12.34 -6.36
C ARG A 47 5.44 -10.88 -6.19
N ILE A 48 4.28 -10.59 -5.59
CA ILE A 48 3.86 -9.21 -5.32
C ILE A 48 4.81 -8.54 -4.33
N LEU A 49 5.24 -9.26 -3.29
CA LEU A 49 6.21 -8.76 -2.31
C LEU A 49 7.59 -8.56 -2.92
N GLU A 50 8.03 -9.45 -3.81
CA GLU A 50 9.27 -9.31 -4.57
C GLU A 50 9.25 -8.02 -5.42
N GLU A 51 8.21 -7.81 -6.22
CA GLU A 51 8.04 -6.57 -6.99
C GLU A 51 7.96 -5.33 -6.09
N GLY A 52 7.31 -5.45 -4.93
CA GLY A 52 7.24 -4.38 -3.94
C GLY A 52 8.59 -4.05 -3.32
N HIS A 53 9.42 -5.06 -3.04
CA HIS A 53 10.79 -4.85 -2.58
C HIS A 53 11.66 -4.16 -3.64
N ASP A 54 11.52 -4.58 -4.89
CA ASP A 54 12.20 -3.95 -6.03
C ASP A 54 11.79 -2.49 -6.27
N LEU A 55 10.60 -2.11 -5.79
CA LEU A 55 10.06 -0.76 -5.86
C LEU A 55 10.41 0.12 -4.64
N ILE A 56 11.10 -0.38 -3.62
CA ILE A 56 11.52 0.46 -2.48
C ILE A 56 12.41 1.62 -2.96
N GLY A 57 12.09 2.84 -2.51
CA GLY A 57 12.74 4.09 -2.95
C GLY A 57 12.32 4.56 -4.34
N LYS A 58 11.44 3.81 -5.03
CA LYS A 58 10.83 4.16 -6.32
C LYS A 58 9.36 4.54 -6.09
N LEU A 59 8.71 4.97 -7.17
CA LEU A 59 7.39 5.57 -7.25
C LEU A 59 7.30 6.85 -6.42
N ARG A 60 6.84 7.94 -7.02
CA ARG A 60 6.82 9.24 -6.34
C ARG A 60 5.42 9.50 -5.79
N TRP A 61 5.31 9.59 -4.47
CA TRP A 61 4.11 10.17 -3.88
C TRP A 61 4.15 11.68 -4.10
N ARG A 62 3.04 12.25 -4.55
CA ARG A 62 2.92 13.70 -4.76
C ARG A 62 1.61 14.26 -4.24
N GLY A 63 0.97 13.57 -3.30
CA GLY A 63 -0.31 13.95 -2.74
C GLY A 63 -1.47 13.11 -3.26
N ASN A 64 -2.63 13.33 -2.64
CA ASN A 64 -3.81 12.49 -2.85
C ASN A 64 -4.34 12.65 -4.27
N SER A 65 -4.53 11.52 -4.94
CA SER A 65 -5.35 11.42 -6.15
C SER A 65 -6.72 10.86 -5.81
N GLY A 66 -7.69 11.12 -6.67
CA GLY A 66 -9.07 10.69 -6.46
C GLY A 66 -9.96 11.10 -7.63
N PRO A 67 -11.27 10.86 -7.50
CA PRO A 67 -12.22 11.24 -8.54
C PRO A 67 -12.35 12.77 -8.61
N ASP A 68 -12.42 13.31 -9.83
CA ASP A 68 -12.61 14.75 -10.08
C ASP A 68 -13.99 15.02 -10.73
N PRO A 69 -14.90 15.78 -10.09
CA PRO A 69 -16.21 16.10 -10.65
C PRO A 69 -16.13 16.78 -12.01
N ARG A 70 -15.09 17.59 -12.27
CA ARG A 70 -14.89 18.31 -13.55
C ARG A 70 -14.62 17.35 -14.71
N THR A 71 -14.19 16.13 -14.42
CA THR A 71 -13.93 15.08 -15.41
C THR A 71 -14.97 13.96 -15.36
N GLY A 72 -16.12 14.21 -14.74
CA GLY A 72 -17.18 13.23 -14.57
C GLY A 72 -16.85 12.15 -13.54
N TRP A 73 -16.20 12.52 -12.43
CA TRP A 73 -15.81 11.61 -11.33
C TRP A 73 -14.79 10.53 -11.73
N ARG A 74 -14.05 10.76 -12.81
CA ARG A 74 -12.91 9.92 -13.21
C ARG A 74 -11.71 10.23 -12.33
N ILE A 75 -10.79 9.28 -12.22
CA ILE A 75 -9.50 9.54 -11.57
C ILE A 75 -8.80 10.73 -12.25
N GLY A 76 -8.36 11.69 -11.46
CA GLY A 76 -7.66 12.87 -11.95
C GLY A 76 -6.25 12.53 -12.45
N GLU A 77 -5.92 12.96 -13.68
CA GLU A 77 -4.54 12.95 -14.19
C GLU A 77 -3.65 14.01 -13.54
N ILE A 78 -4.28 14.96 -12.85
CA ILE A 78 -3.65 15.94 -11.96
C ILE A 78 -4.24 15.72 -10.57
N ASN A 79 -3.38 15.59 -9.57
CA ASN A 79 -3.81 15.36 -8.20
C ASN A 79 -4.24 16.66 -7.49
N ASN A 80 -4.67 16.55 -6.23
CA ASN A 80 -5.18 17.69 -5.46
C ASN A 80 -4.16 18.81 -5.19
N ARG A 81 -2.87 18.57 -5.45
CA ARG A 81 -1.77 19.53 -5.30
C ARG A 81 -1.26 20.07 -6.64
N GLY A 82 -1.92 19.75 -7.75
CA GLY A 82 -1.53 20.24 -9.08
C GLY A 82 -0.39 19.44 -9.73
N HIS A 83 -0.01 18.29 -9.17
CA HIS A 83 1.02 17.43 -9.75
C HIS A 83 0.40 16.38 -10.68
N ILE A 84 1.17 15.97 -11.70
CA ILE A 84 0.81 14.85 -12.57
C ILE A 84 0.62 13.59 -11.73
N ASN A 85 -0.43 12.82 -12.05
CA ASN A 85 -0.66 11.45 -11.62
C ASN A 85 -0.40 10.51 -12.82
N ASP A 86 0.79 9.91 -12.87
CA ASP A 86 1.19 9.04 -13.96
C ASP A 86 0.37 7.74 -13.98
N PHE A 87 -0.05 7.22 -12.82
CA PHE A 87 -0.96 6.07 -12.74
C PHE A 87 -2.27 6.35 -13.48
N ALA A 88 -2.92 7.48 -13.20
CA ALA A 88 -4.17 7.88 -13.87
C ALA A 88 -3.98 8.01 -15.40
N ARG A 89 -2.86 8.60 -15.84
CA ARG A 89 -2.56 8.75 -17.28
C ARG A 89 -2.29 7.39 -17.93
N TRP A 90 -1.57 6.52 -17.25
CA TRP A 90 -1.29 5.17 -17.72
C TRP A 90 -2.57 4.37 -17.94
N ILE A 91 -3.44 4.25 -16.92
CA ILE A 91 -4.68 3.46 -17.04
C ILE A 91 -5.60 4.00 -18.14
N LYS A 92 -5.62 5.33 -18.33
CA LYS A 92 -6.44 6.00 -19.37
C LYS A 92 -5.82 5.97 -20.76
N GLY A 93 -4.58 5.48 -20.90
CA GLY A 93 -3.85 5.44 -22.17
C GLY A 93 -3.37 6.81 -22.66
N THR A 94 -3.32 7.82 -21.79
CA THR A 94 -2.84 9.19 -22.08
C THR A 94 -1.41 9.45 -21.59
N GLY A 95 -0.81 8.46 -20.91
CA GLY A 95 0.55 8.50 -20.40
C GLY A 95 1.36 7.24 -20.74
N PRO A 96 2.67 7.27 -20.46
CA PRO A 96 3.55 6.12 -20.69
C PRO A 96 3.25 4.97 -19.73
N GLU A 97 3.90 3.83 -19.97
CA GLU A 97 3.99 2.75 -19.00
C GLU A 97 4.64 3.24 -17.70
N LEU A 98 4.22 2.69 -16.56
CA LEU A 98 4.73 3.12 -15.26
C LEU A 98 6.18 2.67 -15.05
N GLY A 99 7.04 3.64 -14.74
CA GLY A 99 8.45 3.43 -14.45
C GLY A 99 8.79 3.71 -12.99
N PRO A 100 10.07 3.52 -12.60
CA PRO A 100 10.57 3.79 -11.25
C PRO A 100 10.28 5.18 -10.69
N ASP A 101 10.15 6.19 -11.56
CA ASP A 101 9.92 7.59 -11.16
C ASP A 101 8.47 8.05 -11.34
N SER A 102 7.58 7.15 -11.75
CA SER A 102 6.17 7.49 -11.99
C SER A 102 5.49 7.93 -10.71
N THR A 103 4.57 8.87 -10.84
CA THR A 103 3.78 9.38 -9.72
C THR A 103 2.49 8.59 -9.53
N CYS A 104 2.19 8.28 -8.27
CA CYS A 104 0.96 7.62 -7.86
C CYS A 104 0.65 7.92 -6.39
N ASN A 105 -0.54 7.56 -5.92
CA ASN A 105 -0.92 7.58 -4.52
C ASN A 105 -0.63 6.24 -3.83
N CYS A 106 -1.00 6.13 -2.55
CA CYS A 106 -0.75 4.96 -1.71
C CYS A 106 -1.40 3.67 -2.22
N PHE A 107 -2.69 3.68 -2.57
CA PHE A 107 -3.38 2.48 -3.07
C PHE A 107 -3.03 2.16 -4.52
N GLU A 108 -2.74 3.16 -5.34
CA GLU A 108 -2.27 2.98 -6.72
C GLU A 108 -0.92 2.27 -6.73
N ALA A 109 -0.03 2.55 -5.78
CA ALA A 109 1.22 1.79 -5.63
C ALA A 109 0.98 0.29 -5.38
N LEU A 110 -0.08 -0.09 -4.64
CA LEU A 110 -0.47 -1.49 -4.48
C LEU A 110 -0.88 -2.12 -5.81
N PHE A 111 -1.63 -1.38 -6.64
CA PHE A 111 -1.99 -1.83 -7.99
C PHE A 111 -0.77 -1.98 -8.90
N VAL A 112 0.23 -1.10 -8.79
CA VAL A 112 1.49 -1.22 -9.54
C VAL A 112 2.23 -2.50 -9.15
N MET A 113 2.37 -2.79 -7.86
CA MET A 113 3.00 -4.03 -7.38
C MET A 113 2.25 -5.27 -7.90
N ALA A 114 0.92 -5.29 -7.74
CA ALA A 114 0.07 -6.38 -8.23
C ALA A 114 0.15 -6.54 -9.75
N HIS A 115 0.23 -5.43 -10.51
CA HIS A 115 0.32 -5.46 -11.96
C HIS A 115 1.64 -6.07 -12.44
N ARG A 116 2.76 -5.62 -11.88
CA ARG A 116 4.10 -6.11 -12.24
C ARG A 116 4.27 -7.59 -11.91
N ALA A 117 3.66 -8.05 -10.81
CA ALA A 117 3.62 -9.47 -10.45
C ALA A 117 2.64 -10.32 -11.29
N HIS A 118 1.99 -9.72 -12.30
CA HIS A 118 0.95 -10.31 -13.14
C HIS A 118 -0.26 -10.84 -12.35
N ALA A 119 -0.54 -10.26 -11.17
CA ALA A 119 -1.72 -10.55 -10.37
C ALA A 119 -2.98 -9.88 -10.93
N VAL A 120 -2.81 -8.71 -11.55
CA VAL A 120 -3.88 -7.92 -12.18
C VAL A 120 -3.37 -7.29 -13.47
N ASP A 121 -4.18 -7.29 -14.52
CA ASP A 121 -3.84 -6.60 -15.76
C ASP A 121 -4.37 -5.16 -15.77
N LYS A 122 -3.83 -4.34 -16.67
CA LYS A 122 -4.24 -2.94 -16.85
C LYS A 122 -5.75 -2.81 -17.17
N GLN A 123 -6.31 -3.76 -17.90
CA GLN A 123 -7.72 -3.73 -18.29
C GLN A 123 -8.65 -3.96 -17.09
N ALA A 124 -8.27 -4.83 -16.16
CA ALA A 124 -8.96 -5.06 -14.90
C ALA A 124 -8.92 -3.81 -14.02
N LEU A 125 -7.78 -3.11 -13.94
CA LEU A 125 -7.68 -1.83 -13.23
C LEU A 125 -8.55 -0.74 -13.88
N ASP A 126 -8.55 -0.62 -15.21
CA ASP A 126 -9.42 0.32 -15.93
C ASP A 126 -10.92 0.03 -15.68
N ARG A 127 -11.32 -1.26 -15.70
CA ARG A 127 -12.69 -1.66 -15.35
C ARG A 127 -13.04 -1.31 -13.90
N LEU A 128 -12.12 -1.52 -12.95
CA LEU A 128 -12.30 -1.15 -11.55
C LEU A 128 -12.55 0.37 -11.42
N HIS A 129 -11.70 1.19 -12.05
CA HIS A 129 -11.84 2.64 -12.02
C HIS A 129 -13.11 3.12 -12.71
N THR A 130 -13.51 2.48 -13.81
CA THR A 130 -14.79 2.75 -14.47
C THR A 130 -15.98 2.45 -13.55
N LYS A 131 -15.94 1.34 -12.81
CA LYS A 131 -16.98 0.99 -11.81
C LYS A 131 -17.01 2.01 -10.67
N ALA A 132 -15.85 2.42 -10.17
CA ALA A 132 -15.74 3.42 -9.10
C ALA A 132 -16.29 4.80 -9.54
N THR A 133 -15.98 5.23 -10.77
CA THR A 133 -16.54 6.45 -11.38
C THR A 133 -18.05 6.37 -11.50
N ALA A 134 -18.61 5.23 -11.93
CA ALA A 134 -20.06 5.07 -12.03
C ALA A 134 -20.74 5.19 -10.66
N ALA A 135 -20.18 4.59 -9.61
CA ALA A 135 -20.69 4.70 -8.25
C ALA A 135 -20.69 6.15 -7.74
N ALA A 136 -19.59 6.87 -7.96
CA ALA A 136 -19.47 8.29 -7.62
C ALA A 136 -20.53 9.14 -8.34
N TYR A 137 -20.69 8.93 -9.64
CA TYR A 137 -21.68 9.65 -10.45
C TYR A 137 -23.11 9.38 -9.97
N ILE A 138 -23.45 8.13 -9.66
CA ILE A 138 -24.78 7.76 -9.14
C ILE A 138 -25.05 8.44 -7.80
N SER A 139 -24.11 8.37 -6.86
CA SER A 139 -24.23 9.02 -5.54
C SER A 139 -24.40 10.53 -5.69
N TYR A 140 -23.56 11.18 -6.50
CA TYR A 140 -23.68 12.63 -6.75
C TYR A 140 -25.02 13.01 -7.37
N ARG A 141 -25.52 12.23 -8.33
CA ARG A 141 -26.81 12.50 -8.98
C ARG A 141 -28.00 12.34 -8.05
N ALA A 142 -27.91 11.47 -7.05
CA ALA A 142 -28.96 11.24 -6.08
C ALA A 142 -29.01 12.34 -5.00
N GLU A 143 -27.84 12.78 -4.53
CA GLU A 143 -27.73 13.58 -3.29
C GLU A 143 -27.18 14.99 -3.51
N GLY A 144 -26.49 15.24 -4.63
CA GLY A 144 -25.78 16.50 -4.89
C GLY A 144 -24.56 16.73 -3.99
N ASP A 145 -24.16 15.73 -3.20
CA ASP A 145 -23.04 15.81 -2.27
C ASP A 145 -21.73 15.30 -2.92
N GLU A 146 -20.74 16.18 -3.01
CA GLU A 146 -19.42 15.81 -3.52
C GLU A 146 -18.65 14.87 -2.59
N LEU A 147 -18.83 15.00 -1.26
CA LEU A 147 -18.14 14.13 -0.32
C LEU A 147 -18.67 12.70 -0.42
N GLY A 148 -20.00 12.53 -0.40
CA GLY A 148 -20.68 11.26 -0.64
C GLY A 148 -20.26 10.61 -1.96
N ALA A 149 -20.15 11.39 -3.04
CA ALA A 149 -19.68 10.89 -4.33
C ALA A 149 -18.24 10.36 -4.29
N LYS A 150 -17.33 11.07 -3.62
CA LYS A 150 -15.95 10.58 -3.45
C LYS A 150 -15.90 9.34 -2.56
N LEU A 151 -16.66 9.31 -1.46
CA LEU A 151 -16.78 8.13 -0.60
C LEU A 151 -17.31 6.91 -1.36
N ALA A 152 -18.30 7.10 -2.25
CA ALA A 152 -18.80 6.04 -3.11
C ALA A 152 -17.73 5.51 -4.09
N TYR A 153 -16.89 6.40 -4.64
CA TYR A 153 -15.73 6.00 -5.44
C TYR A 153 -14.75 5.16 -4.62
N TRP A 154 -14.31 5.68 -3.48
CA TRP A 154 -13.32 5.02 -2.63
C TRP A 154 -13.83 3.70 -2.09
N LYS A 155 -15.13 3.58 -1.79
CA LYS A 155 -15.75 2.33 -1.36
C LYS A 155 -15.60 1.21 -2.40
N VAL A 156 -15.71 1.51 -3.69
CA VAL A 156 -15.50 0.51 -4.75
C VAL A 156 -14.04 0.04 -4.80
N ILE A 157 -13.10 0.96 -4.61
CA ILE A 157 -11.66 0.65 -4.53
C ILE A 157 -11.37 -0.19 -3.28
N GLU A 158 -11.91 0.22 -2.13
CA GLU A 158 -11.77 -0.47 -0.85
C GLU A 158 -12.33 -1.90 -0.92
N ASP A 159 -13.50 -2.08 -1.54
CA ASP A 159 -14.11 -3.40 -1.74
C ASP A 159 -13.31 -4.31 -2.67
N TYR A 160 -12.49 -3.73 -3.56
CA TYR A 160 -11.56 -4.52 -4.38
C TYR A 160 -10.27 -4.88 -3.62
N LEU A 161 -9.79 -3.98 -2.77
CA LEU A 161 -8.63 -4.22 -1.92
C LEU A 161 -8.93 -5.15 -0.74
N ALA A 162 -10.18 -5.21 -0.29
CA ALA A 162 -10.63 -5.99 0.85
C ALA A 162 -12.08 -6.48 0.66
N PRO A 163 -12.35 -7.37 -0.32
CA PRO A 163 -13.70 -7.85 -0.67
C PRO A 163 -14.36 -8.76 0.37
N GLY A 164 -13.60 -9.26 1.34
CA GLY A 164 -14.01 -10.32 2.26
C GLY A 164 -13.97 -9.92 3.73
N GLU A 165 -13.85 -10.94 4.56
CA GLU A 165 -13.66 -10.76 6.01
C GLU A 165 -12.38 -9.96 6.27
N ARG A 166 -12.49 -9.05 7.24
CA ARG A 166 -11.39 -8.19 7.68
C ARG A 166 -10.99 -8.55 9.09
N THR A 167 -9.70 -8.58 9.34
CA THR A 167 -9.14 -8.78 10.68
C THR A 167 -8.73 -7.44 11.25
N ARG A 168 -9.40 -7.02 12.32
CA ARG A 168 -9.04 -5.83 13.10
C ARG A 168 -7.62 -5.97 13.64
N PHE A 169 -6.81 -4.95 13.42
CA PHE A 169 -5.50 -4.79 14.04
C PHE A 169 -5.55 -3.69 15.10
N THR A 170 -5.05 -3.97 16.29
CA THR A 170 -5.09 -3.05 17.43
C THR A 170 -3.68 -2.85 17.94
N ILE A 171 -3.26 -1.60 18.08
CA ILE A 171 -1.98 -1.22 18.70
C ILE A 171 -2.19 -1.08 20.20
N ASP A 172 -1.46 -1.88 20.98
CA ASP A 172 -1.46 -1.75 22.43
C ASP A 172 -0.82 -0.41 22.82
N PRO A 173 -1.55 0.49 23.50
CA PRO A 173 -1.01 1.79 23.88
C PRO A 173 0.15 1.71 24.89
N ALA A 174 0.27 0.62 25.65
CA ALA A 174 1.34 0.46 26.65
C ALA A 174 2.68 0.08 26.00
N THR A 175 2.65 -0.81 25.01
CA THR A 175 3.86 -1.33 24.35
C THR A 175 4.16 -0.65 23.02
N GLY A 176 3.15 -0.02 22.40
CA GLY A 176 3.25 0.52 21.04
C GLY A 176 3.30 -0.54 19.95
N VAL A 177 3.08 -1.82 20.29
CA VAL A 177 3.10 -2.96 19.36
C VAL A 177 1.67 -3.39 19.05
N GLY A 178 1.38 -3.68 17.79
CA GLY A 178 0.04 -4.10 17.37
C GLY A 178 -0.11 -5.60 17.14
N GLY A 179 -1.36 -6.05 17.20
CA GLY A 179 -1.75 -7.43 16.93
C GLY A 179 -3.22 -7.53 16.46
N PRO A 180 -3.64 -8.68 15.92
CA PRO A 180 -2.88 -9.91 15.72
C PRO A 180 -1.84 -9.81 14.59
N ASP A 181 -1.05 -10.87 14.38
CA ASP A 181 -0.16 -10.96 13.20
C ASP A 181 -0.96 -10.87 11.90
N ILE A 182 -0.49 -10.06 10.95
CA ILE A 182 -1.13 -9.90 9.65
C ILE A 182 -0.37 -10.76 8.62
N PRO A 183 -1.00 -11.71 7.91
CA PRO A 183 -0.31 -12.54 6.95
C PRO A 183 0.35 -11.75 5.81
N ALA A 184 1.36 -12.33 5.18
CA ALA A 184 2.00 -11.79 3.99
C ALA A 184 0.99 -11.58 2.85
N GLY A 185 1.11 -10.47 2.12
CA GLY A 185 0.26 -10.15 0.97
C GLY A 185 -1.13 -9.62 1.31
N HIS A 186 -1.53 -9.59 2.59
CA HIS A 186 -2.73 -8.89 3.00
C HIS A 186 -2.57 -7.37 2.81
N VAL A 187 -3.64 -6.71 2.39
CA VAL A 187 -3.71 -5.25 2.41
C VAL A 187 -4.09 -4.83 3.82
N VAL A 188 -3.38 -3.84 4.37
CA VAL A 188 -3.73 -3.16 5.62
C VAL A 188 -4.36 -1.81 5.27
N ILE A 189 -5.50 -1.53 5.86
CA ILE A 189 -6.39 -0.40 5.59
C ILE A 189 -6.50 0.41 6.89
N ILE A 190 -6.18 1.72 6.84
CA ILE A 190 -6.25 2.62 7.99
C ILE A 190 -7.35 3.66 7.75
N ASP A 191 -8.31 3.69 8.67
CA ASP A 191 -9.43 4.64 8.71
C ASP A 191 -10.22 4.68 7.39
N GLY A 192 -10.49 3.49 6.84
CA GLY A 192 -10.97 3.35 5.47
C GLY A 192 -9.84 3.59 4.47
N MET A 193 -10.07 4.41 3.46
CA MET A 193 -9.09 4.63 2.38
C MET A 193 -8.12 5.81 2.65
N GLU A 194 -8.00 6.27 3.90
CA GLU A 194 -7.06 7.35 4.23
C GLU A 194 -5.62 6.92 3.98
N HIS A 195 -5.27 5.67 4.35
CA HIS A 195 -4.02 5.07 3.93
C HIS A 195 -4.12 3.55 3.80
N VAL A 196 -3.36 3.01 2.84
CA VAL A 196 -3.25 1.56 2.63
C VAL A 196 -1.81 1.14 2.41
N MET A 197 -1.51 -0.10 2.77
CA MET A 197 -0.17 -0.68 2.69
C MET A 197 -0.26 -2.20 2.49
N LEU A 198 0.83 -2.83 2.08
CA LEU A 198 0.90 -4.28 1.89
C LEU A 198 1.68 -4.92 3.04
N SER A 199 1.09 -5.90 3.71
CA SER A 199 1.74 -6.66 4.77
C SER A 199 2.87 -7.54 4.23
N VAL A 200 4.04 -7.45 4.86
CA VAL A 200 5.19 -8.35 4.58
C VAL A 200 5.03 -9.70 5.29
N GLY A 201 4.11 -9.81 6.26
CA GLY A 201 3.93 -11.04 7.05
C GLY A 201 5.04 -11.33 8.06
N ALA A 202 5.79 -10.30 8.45
CA ALA A 202 6.90 -10.41 9.39
C ALA A 202 6.87 -9.25 10.39
N ARG A 203 7.60 -9.39 11.49
CA ARG A 203 7.83 -8.32 12.47
C ARG A 203 9.28 -7.83 12.42
N ASP A 204 9.51 -6.58 12.82
CA ASP A 204 10.86 -6.05 13.02
C ASP A 204 11.45 -6.47 14.37
N THR A 205 12.65 -6.00 14.70
CA THR A 205 13.35 -6.32 15.95
C THR A 205 12.68 -5.74 17.20
N LEU A 206 11.77 -4.78 17.04
CA LEU A 206 10.95 -4.20 18.11
C LEU A 206 9.59 -4.91 18.21
N GLY A 207 9.35 -5.93 17.39
CA GLY A 207 8.09 -6.65 17.33
C GLY A 207 7.00 -5.91 16.56
N ARG A 208 7.30 -4.84 15.81
CA ARG A 208 6.30 -4.09 15.03
C ARG A 208 6.00 -4.78 13.69
N HIS A 209 4.78 -4.69 13.18
CA HIS A 209 4.36 -5.41 11.98
C HIS A 209 4.87 -4.75 10.70
N LEU A 210 5.71 -5.46 9.93
CA LEU A 210 6.37 -4.93 8.73
C LEU A 210 5.41 -4.84 7.53
N VAL A 211 5.53 -3.73 6.80
CA VAL A 211 4.69 -3.37 5.65
C VAL A 211 5.48 -2.68 4.56
N LEU A 212 4.97 -2.76 3.33
CA LEU A 212 5.34 -1.88 2.22
C LEU A 212 4.30 -0.77 2.14
N SER A 213 4.74 0.46 2.38
CA SER A 213 3.90 1.67 2.44
C SER A 213 4.38 2.70 1.43
N HIS A 214 3.46 3.33 0.71
CA HIS A 214 3.77 4.41 -0.23
C HIS A 214 3.16 5.72 0.29
N ALA A 215 3.99 6.56 0.90
CA ALA A 215 3.60 7.82 1.52
C ALA A 215 4.83 8.74 1.67
N ASP A 216 4.63 9.96 2.15
CA ASP A 216 5.69 10.89 2.56
C ASP A 216 6.29 10.58 3.95
N TYR A 217 5.98 9.42 4.54
CA TYR A 217 6.48 9.00 5.83
C TYR A 217 6.59 7.46 6.00
N PRO A 218 7.54 6.98 6.83
CA PRO A 218 8.61 7.76 7.48
C PRO A 218 9.62 8.36 6.47
N GLU A 219 10.30 9.43 6.87
CA GLU A 219 11.12 10.30 6.00
C GLU A 219 12.47 9.69 5.59
N TYR A 220 12.48 8.42 5.17
CA TYR A 220 13.68 7.79 4.60
C TYR A 220 13.51 7.62 3.10
N SER A 221 14.00 8.60 2.35
CA SER A 221 14.16 8.49 0.91
C SER A 221 15.58 7.98 0.60
N PRO A 222 15.73 6.78 0.02
CA PRO A 222 17.02 6.33 -0.53
C PRO A 222 17.53 7.25 -1.64
N ALA A 223 16.64 8.04 -2.26
CA ALA A 223 16.91 8.93 -3.38
C ALA A 223 17.37 10.34 -2.97
N GLY A 224 17.69 10.56 -1.69
CA GLY A 224 18.11 11.87 -1.15
C GLY A 224 16.95 12.69 -0.55
N PRO A 225 17.20 13.93 -0.12
CA PRO A 225 16.24 14.73 0.64
C PRO A 225 14.92 14.95 -0.11
N THR A 226 13.82 14.95 0.64
CA THR A 226 12.51 15.32 0.12
C THR A 226 12.54 16.78 -0.37
N THR A 227 11.93 17.03 -1.52
CA THR A 227 11.81 18.38 -2.09
C THR A 227 10.34 18.68 -2.37
N SER A 228 10.01 19.94 -2.66
CA SER A 228 8.67 20.31 -3.15
C SER A 228 8.27 19.57 -4.43
N LYS A 229 9.23 18.96 -5.14
CA LYS A 229 9.02 18.14 -6.34
C LYS A 229 9.05 16.62 -6.05
N THR A 230 9.44 16.19 -4.86
CA THR A 230 9.59 14.78 -4.46
C THR A 230 9.31 14.63 -2.97
N PHE A 231 8.09 14.25 -2.60
CA PHE A 231 7.75 14.01 -1.19
C PHE A 231 7.09 12.64 -1.06
N GLY A 232 7.88 11.63 -0.69
CA GLY A 232 7.38 10.27 -0.44
C GLY A 232 7.65 9.26 -1.55
N PHE A 233 7.85 8.03 -1.12
CA PHE A 233 8.27 6.90 -1.94
C PHE A 233 7.72 5.59 -1.36
N LEU A 234 7.80 4.50 -2.12
CA LEU A 234 7.51 3.19 -1.56
C LEU A 234 8.63 2.83 -0.59
N GLN A 235 8.27 2.34 0.58
CA GLN A 235 9.23 2.05 1.63
C GLN A 235 8.79 0.86 2.47
N LYS A 236 9.79 0.18 3.05
CA LYS A 236 9.59 -0.84 4.06
C LYS A 236 9.60 -0.17 5.43
N THR A 237 8.50 -0.28 6.16
CA THR A 237 8.30 0.31 7.50
C THR A 237 7.41 -0.61 8.32
N SER A 238 6.77 -0.11 9.38
CA SER A 238 5.78 -0.83 10.18
C SER A 238 4.43 -0.13 10.23
N VAL A 239 3.35 -0.88 10.48
CA VAL A 239 2.00 -0.33 10.71
C VAL A 239 2.05 0.69 11.84
N GLU A 240 2.75 0.36 12.92
CA GLU A 240 2.82 1.15 14.14
C GLU A 240 3.54 2.48 13.94
N GLU A 241 4.61 2.50 13.14
CA GLU A 241 5.33 3.72 12.79
C GLU A 241 4.48 4.65 11.91
N ILE A 242 3.81 4.10 10.90
CA ILE A 242 2.87 4.84 10.06
C ILE A 242 1.76 5.46 10.90
N VAL A 243 1.13 4.67 11.77
CA VAL A 243 0.05 5.15 12.64
C VAL A 243 0.55 6.22 13.61
N SER A 244 1.76 6.07 14.17
CA SER A 244 2.37 7.07 15.05
C SER A 244 2.52 8.43 14.35
N VAL A 245 3.05 8.44 13.12
CA VAL A 245 3.20 9.67 12.33
C VAL A 245 1.85 10.25 11.93
N MET A 246 0.92 9.40 11.47
CA MET A 246 -0.41 9.85 11.04
C MET A 246 -1.19 10.48 12.20
N LYS A 247 -1.15 9.94 13.43
CA LYS A 247 -1.80 10.54 14.61
C LYS A 247 -1.34 11.98 14.89
N VAL A 248 -0.09 12.31 14.56
CA VAL A 248 0.46 13.65 14.78
C VAL A 248 0.03 14.61 13.66
N ARG A 249 -0.11 14.12 12.42
CA ARG A 249 -0.39 14.95 11.23
C ARG A 249 -1.88 15.04 10.88
N TYR A 250 -2.66 14.04 11.22
CA TYR A 250 -4.04 13.85 10.78
C TYR A 250 -4.93 13.30 11.91
N PRO A 251 -6.22 13.66 11.95
CA PRO A 251 -7.16 13.15 12.95
C PRO A 251 -7.65 11.74 12.58
N ILE A 252 -6.73 10.76 12.54
CA ILE A 252 -7.06 9.39 12.14
C ILE A 252 -7.70 8.60 13.28
N ASP A 253 -8.71 7.80 12.96
CA ASP A 253 -9.30 6.86 13.91
C ASP A 253 -8.49 5.55 13.97
N THR A 254 -7.67 5.41 15.00
CA THR A 254 -6.83 4.22 15.16
C THR A 254 -7.55 2.99 15.67
N SER A 255 -8.84 3.11 15.98
CA SER A 255 -9.70 1.94 16.15
C SER A 255 -10.09 1.32 14.81
N ARG A 256 -9.78 1.97 13.69
CA ARG A 256 -10.14 1.58 12.32
C ARG A 256 -8.94 1.09 11.50
N ILE A 257 -8.10 0.24 12.06
CA ILE A 257 -7.03 -0.45 11.33
C ILE A 257 -7.48 -1.89 11.06
N ASP A 258 -7.55 -2.27 9.78
CA ASP A 258 -8.01 -3.58 9.36
C ASP A 258 -7.03 -4.20 8.37
N SER A 259 -6.97 -5.53 8.31
CA SER A 259 -6.25 -6.26 7.27
C SER A 259 -7.17 -7.24 6.54
N ALA A 260 -6.91 -7.47 5.25
CA ALA A 260 -7.72 -8.35 4.43
C ALA A 260 -6.94 -8.96 3.26
N LEU A 261 -7.44 -10.08 2.74
CA LEU A 261 -7.00 -10.62 1.45
C LEU A 261 -7.58 -9.78 0.30
N PRO A 262 -6.74 -9.22 -0.60
CA PRO A 262 -7.22 -8.49 -1.76
C PRO A 262 -7.79 -9.39 -2.85
N THR A 263 -8.65 -8.83 -3.72
CA THR A 263 -9.30 -9.58 -4.82
C THR A 263 -8.31 -10.35 -5.69
N TRP A 264 -7.16 -9.77 -6.03
CA TRP A 264 -6.17 -10.42 -6.89
C TRP A 264 -5.50 -11.66 -6.26
N LEU A 265 -5.57 -11.84 -4.94
CA LEU A 265 -5.13 -13.07 -4.30
C LEU A 265 -6.23 -14.13 -4.24
N ILE A 266 -7.51 -13.77 -4.33
CA ILE A 266 -8.62 -14.72 -4.16
C ILE A 266 -8.91 -15.49 -5.47
N GLY A 267 -8.68 -14.86 -6.63
CA GLY A 267 -8.94 -15.44 -7.96
C GLY A 267 -10.33 -15.11 -8.48
#